data_AF-A0A0Q5B1N7-F1
#
_entry.id   AF-A0A0Q5B1N7-F1
#
_cell.length_a   1.000
_cell.length_b   1.000
_cell.length_c   1.000
_cell.angle_alpha   90.00
_cell.angle_beta   90.00
_cell.angle_gamma   90.00
#
_symmetry.space_group_name_H-M   'P 1'
#
loop_
_entity.id
_entity.type
_entity.pdbx_description
1 polymer ?
#
loop_
_entity_poly.entity_id
_entity_poly.type
_entity_poly.pdbx_seq_one_letter_code
_entity_poly.pdbx_strand_id
1 'polypeptide(L)'
;MSESNPLETNEISSKKSSALGLTRRTVVATAAWSVPAIMVAQSASAAQVSCFPTGTLFQARARGRLLSGFLGGVNLDNVAGLQGEFALVPDQGTPEVTRFGTTSVTALNTVQINATGLTGALSTLLSVAAPSGVGALDQYARANINGSVRGAAGAVDNQGQLELNSASATFPDFGTIDLRRILTGIGAPAAGLVGQVTDLRLQIGAVTGRAILDSTCIAGIENLQRDYQVTRLNLVAASPLLGTVVTLVGNTLDLLAGIALTTGTTITVDRTAVFAGNLPGAGQPIQAQLGVTPATITIDLLSLLGPAPGQPGNTPFGTYSAYFNSLPPNSTLFVDNNVALPAGAVAGFTTALVAALLSRLQDNIRINGTPLRTATGTAAGLVNAALNTLLTVTLVPTLGLIQTALLTPLFSALSTLINIDVNAQNRSTNPPGPVVWDSLPVGRYDVAAIYIRALGVVNLLDLFIARGSVGENIPQP
;
A
#
# COMPACT_ATOMS: atom_id res chain seq x y z
N MET A 1 4.79 -77.02 38.87
CA MET A 1 4.30 -77.01 40.27
C MET A 1 3.61 -75.68 40.48
N SER A 2 2.36 -75.75 40.97
CA SER A 2 1.49 -74.69 41.51
C SER A 2 1.42 -73.35 40.77
N GLU A 3 0.26 -73.01 40.18
CA GLU A 3 -0.84 -72.23 40.81
C GLU A 3 -0.46 -70.74 40.87
N SER A 4 -1.28 -69.78 40.41
CA SER A 4 -2.72 -69.66 40.62
C SER A 4 -3.34 -68.62 39.68
N ASN A 5 -4.51 -68.93 39.13
CA ASN A 5 -5.54 -67.97 38.69
C ASN A 5 -6.20 -67.35 39.95
N PRO A 6 -6.75 -66.12 39.88
CA PRO A 6 -8.17 -65.90 39.50
C PRO A 6 -8.36 -64.60 38.67
N LEU A 7 -9.46 -64.22 38.02
CA LEU A 7 -10.84 -64.72 37.83
C LEU A 7 -11.43 -63.90 36.66
N GLU A 8 -12.23 -64.57 35.82
CA GLU A 8 -13.16 -64.00 34.83
C GLU A 8 -14.27 -63.17 35.53
N THR A 9 -14.87 -62.12 34.96
CA THR A 9 -16.00 -62.10 33.99
C THR A 9 -16.51 -60.64 34.01
N ASN A 10 -16.88 -59.98 32.91
CA ASN A 10 -18.11 -60.19 32.15
C ASN A 10 -18.01 -59.59 30.74
N GLU A 11 -18.52 -60.35 29.77
CA GLU A 11 -18.79 -59.95 28.40
C GLU A 11 -20.08 -59.10 28.27
N ILE A 12 -20.32 -58.69 27.00
CA ILE A 12 -21.52 -58.11 26.38
C ILE A 12 -21.38 -56.57 26.26
N SER A 13 -21.29 -55.94 25.09
CA SER A 13 -21.83 -56.29 23.77
C SER A 13 -21.05 -55.61 22.65
N SER A 14 -20.95 -56.33 21.54
CA SER A 14 -20.40 -55.93 20.25
C SER A 14 -21.09 -54.72 19.60
N LYS A 15 -20.30 -53.82 19.00
CA LYS A 15 -20.51 -53.41 17.61
C LYS A 15 -19.16 -53.09 16.92
N LYS A 16 -18.94 -53.82 15.82
CA LYS A 16 -17.79 -53.83 14.91
C LYS A 16 -17.73 -52.58 14.04
N SER A 17 -16.53 -52.01 13.91
CA SER A 17 -15.79 -51.80 12.64
C SER A 17 -14.37 -51.34 13.03
N SER A 18 -13.38 -52.23 13.05
CA SER A 18 -12.38 -52.44 11.98
C SER A 18 -11.77 -51.14 11.43
N ALA A 19 -10.47 -50.90 11.31
CA ALA A 19 -9.19 -51.36 11.87
C ALA A 19 -8.11 -50.60 11.05
N LEU A 20 -6.86 -50.61 11.52
CA LEU A 20 -5.61 -50.12 10.89
C LEU A 20 -5.39 -48.61 11.08
N GLY A 21 -4.46 -48.13 11.90
CA GLY A 21 -3.25 -48.72 12.47
C GLY A 21 -2.07 -47.88 12.04
N LEU A 22 -1.43 -47.17 12.99
CA LEU A 22 -0.05 -46.69 12.86
C LEU A 22 0.51 -46.46 14.26
N THR A 23 1.44 -47.32 14.66
CA THR A 23 2.34 -47.12 15.79
C THR A 23 3.70 -46.69 15.26
N ARG A 24 4.23 -45.56 15.76
CA ARG A 24 5.56 -45.42 16.40
C ARG A 24 6.09 -43.98 16.32
N ARG A 25 6.79 -43.63 17.39
CA ARG A 25 7.62 -42.43 17.59
C ARG A 25 8.55 -42.13 16.41
N THR A 26 8.60 -40.87 16.04
CA THR A 26 9.80 -40.23 15.48
C THR A 26 10.04 -38.95 16.28
N VAL A 27 11.19 -38.87 16.95
CA VAL A 27 11.74 -37.60 17.42
C VAL A 27 12.27 -36.89 16.18
N VAL A 28 11.71 -35.74 15.84
CA VAL A 28 12.35 -34.79 14.92
C VAL A 28 12.42 -33.45 15.64
N ALA A 29 13.64 -33.07 15.98
CA ALA A 29 14.00 -31.74 16.43
C ALA A 29 13.97 -30.77 15.25
N THR A 30 13.44 -29.57 15.51
CA THR A 30 13.64 -28.30 14.79
C THR A 30 13.17 -28.17 13.31
N ALA A 31 12.29 -27.18 13.13
CA ALA A 31 12.05 -26.34 11.95
C ALA A 31 11.55 -26.98 10.63
N ALA A 32 10.30 -26.67 10.28
CA ALA A 32 9.83 -26.26 8.94
C ALA A 32 8.29 -26.42 8.87
N TRP A 33 7.54 -25.38 9.26
CA TRP A 33 6.12 -25.32 8.97
C TRP A 33 5.95 -24.68 7.60
N SER A 34 5.99 -25.49 6.54
CA SER A 34 5.53 -25.10 5.21
C SER A 34 4.05 -25.46 5.10
N VAL A 35 3.17 -24.49 5.30
CA VAL A 35 1.77 -24.59 4.89
C VAL A 35 1.64 -23.81 3.58
N PRO A 36 1.05 -24.37 2.51
CA PRO A 36 0.62 -23.56 1.38
C PRO A 36 -0.53 -22.66 1.85
N ALA A 37 -0.21 -21.41 2.19
CA ALA A 37 -1.19 -20.42 2.56
C ALA A 37 -1.89 -19.89 1.30
N ILE A 38 -2.91 -20.60 0.83
CA ILE A 38 -4.06 -19.91 0.22
C ILE A 38 -4.84 -19.35 1.41
N MET A 39 -4.44 -18.18 1.91
CA MET A 39 -5.26 -17.43 2.84
C MET A 39 -6.34 -16.72 2.03
N VAL A 40 -7.51 -17.37 1.94
CA VAL A 40 -8.77 -16.66 1.73
C VAL A 40 -8.89 -15.71 2.91
N ALA A 41 -8.93 -14.39 2.65
CA ALA A 41 -9.16 -13.40 3.69
C ALA A 41 -10.40 -13.82 4.49
N GLN A 42 -10.21 -14.14 5.77
CA GLN A 42 -11.33 -14.52 6.62
C GLN A 42 -12.29 -13.35 6.68
N SER A 43 -13.50 -13.56 6.17
CA SER A 43 -14.64 -12.65 6.26
C SER A 43 -14.78 -12.18 7.70
N ALA A 44 -14.60 -10.87 7.95
CA ALA A 44 -14.99 -10.29 9.23
C ALA A 44 -16.49 -10.53 9.43
N SER A 45 -16.89 -10.89 10.65
CA SER A 45 -18.28 -11.15 11.02
C SER A 45 -19.12 -9.91 10.73
N ALA A 46 -19.87 -9.93 9.62
CA ALA A 46 -20.86 -8.91 9.34
C ALA A 46 -21.98 -9.02 10.37
N ALA A 47 -22.52 -7.87 10.81
CA ALA A 47 -23.76 -7.85 11.59
C ALA A 47 -24.88 -8.61 10.84
N GLN A 48 -25.65 -9.41 11.59
CA GLN A 48 -26.68 -10.33 11.08
C GLN A 48 -27.47 -9.76 9.90
N VAL A 49 -27.37 -10.42 8.75
CA VAL A 49 -28.24 -10.17 7.60
C VAL A 49 -29.52 -10.94 7.83
N SER A 50 -30.69 -10.30 7.69
CA SER A 50 -31.96 -11.02 7.66
C SER A 50 -31.96 -11.90 6.41
N CYS A 51 -31.69 -13.20 6.56
CA CYS A 51 -31.67 -14.14 5.44
C CYS A 51 -33.11 -14.53 5.06
N PHE A 52 -33.41 -14.51 3.76
CA PHE A 52 -34.77 -14.78 3.25
C PHE A 52 -34.89 -16.19 2.66
N PRO A 53 -36.08 -16.82 2.72
CA PRO A 53 -36.31 -18.17 2.22
C PRO A 53 -35.81 -18.39 0.78
N THR A 54 -35.40 -19.61 0.46
CA THR A 54 -35.06 -19.98 -0.92
C THR A 54 -36.25 -19.71 -1.85
N GLY A 55 -36.01 -18.98 -2.95
CA GLY A 55 -37.05 -18.57 -3.90
C GLY A 55 -37.58 -17.15 -3.69
N THR A 56 -37.15 -16.43 -2.64
CA THR A 56 -37.42 -14.99 -2.52
C THR A 56 -36.76 -14.23 -3.66
N LEU A 57 -37.53 -13.35 -4.29
CA LEU A 57 -37.08 -12.43 -5.33
C LEU A 57 -36.80 -11.06 -4.72
N PHE A 58 -35.89 -10.30 -5.32
CA PHE A 58 -35.36 -9.08 -4.75
C PHE A 58 -35.30 -7.93 -5.75
N GLN A 59 -35.63 -6.73 -5.28
CA GLN A 59 -35.14 -5.51 -5.87
C GLN A 59 -33.65 -5.35 -5.52
N ALA A 60 -32.80 -5.96 -6.34
CA ALA A 60 -31.37 -6.09 -6.08
C ALA A 60 -30.57 -4.89 -6.60
N ARG A 61 -29.51 -4.50 -5.87
CA ARG A 61 -28.71 -3.30 -6.15
C ARG A 61 -27.22 -3.57 -6.05
N ALA A 62 -26.45 -3.04 -6.99
CA ALA A 62 -24.99 -3.06 -6.97
C ALA A 62 -24.39 -1.79 -7.58
N ARG A 63 -23.20 -1.41 -7.12
CA ARG A 63 -22.45 -0.27 -7.66
C ARG A 63 -20.95 -0.56 -7.68
N GLY A 64 -20.29 -0.18 -8.77
CA GLY A 64 -18.85 -0.11 -8.89
C GLY A 64 -18.43 1.34 -9.06
N ARG A 65 -17.59 1.86 -8.17
CA ARG A 65 -17.17 3.25 -8.23
C ARG A 65 -15.70 3.46 -7.95
N LEU A 66 -14.98 4.06 -8.89
CA LEU A 66 -13.54 4.22 -8.74
C LEU A 66 -13.14 5.31 -7.74
N LEU A 67 -13.81 6.47 -7.79
CA LEU A 67 -13.52 7.63 -6.95
C LEU A 67 -14.78 8.14 -6.27
N SER A 68 -14.75 8.32 -4.94
CA SER A 68 -15.86 8.91 -4.18
C SER A 68 -15.39 9.68 -2.93
N GLY A 69 -16.29 10.49 -2.36
CA GLY A 69 -16.02 11.33 -1.19
C GLY A 69 -15.63 12.77 -1.54
N PHE A 70 -14.78 13.39 -0.73
CA PHE A 70 -14.34 14.79 -0.88
C PHE A 70 -12.86 14.92 -1.21
N LEU A 71 -12.54 15.84 -2.13
CA LEU A 71 -11.18 16.24 -2.43
C LEU A 71 -11.11 17.74 -2.72
N GLY A 72 -10.34 18.47 -1.93
CA GLY A 72 -10.23 19.94 -2.04
C GLY A 72 -11.57 20.65 -1.87
N GLY A 73 -12.44 20.18 -0.97
CA GLY A 73 -13.78 20.74 -0.77
C GLY A 73 -14.81 20.34 -1.80
N VAL A 74 -14.43 19.64 -2.88
CA VAL A 74 -15.38 19.17 -3.90
C VAL A 74 -15.90 17.79 -3.53
N ASN A 75 -17.23 17.63 -3.55
CA ASN A 75 -17.87 16.32 -3.44
C ASN A 75 -17.83 15.58 -4.78
N LEU A 76 -16.99 14.55 -4.87
CA LEU A 76 -16.83 13.71 -6.06
C LEU A 76 -18.10 12.91 -6.38
N ASP A 77 -18.99 12.72 -5.40
CA ASP A 77 -20.28 12.01 -5.55
C ASP A 77 -21.27 12.75 -6.44
N ASN A 78 -21.10 14.07 -6.56
CA ASN A 78 -21.93 14.92 -7.39
C ASN A 78 -21.33 15.16 -8.79
N VAL A 79 -20.11 14.67 -9.05
CA VAL A 79 -19.46 14.84 -10.36
C VAL A 79 -19.96 13.75 -11.30
N ALA A 80 -20.71 14.14 -12.33
CA ALA A 80 -21.36 13.22 -13.27
C ALA A 80 -20.40 12.17 -13.86
N GLY A 81 -19.17 12.56 -14.23
CA GLY A 81 -18.16 11.65 -14.79
C GLY A 81 -17.52 10.67 -13.79
N LEU A 82 -17.82 10.79 -12.49
CA LEU A 82 -17.27 9.96 -11.41
C LEU A 82 -18.32 9.12 -10.69
N GLN A 83 -19.59 9.14 -11.14
CA GLN A 83 -20.68 8.41 -10.47
C GLN A 83 -20.50 6.89 -10.52
N GLY A 84 -19.71 6.39 -11.48
CA GLY A 84 -19.47 4.97 -11.67
C GLY A 84 -20.68 4.20 -12.18
N GLU A 85 -20.56 2.88 -12.18
CA GLU A 85 -21.58 1.99 -12.74
C GLU A 85 -22.56 1.55 -11.67
N PHE A 86 -23.85 1.58 -11.99
CA PHE A 86 -24.94 1.22 -11.10
C PHE A 86 -25.91 0.24 -11.77
N ALA A 87 -26.13 -0.90 -11.12
CA ALA A 87 -27.10 -1.91 -11.55
C ALA A 87 -28.24 -1.99 -10.53
N LEU A 88 -29.46 -1.92 -11.05
CA LEU A 88 -30.70 -2.06 -10.28
C LEU A 88 -31.62 -3.00 -11.06
N VAL A 89 -32.08 -4.04 -10.39
CA VAL A 89 -33.17 -4.89 -10.89
C VAL A 89 -34.46 -4.43 -10.22
N PRO A 90 -35.38 -3.77 -10.94
CA PRO A 90 -36.60 -3.23 -10.37
C PRO A 90 -37.72 -4.25 -10.26
N ASP A 91 -37.75 -5.28 -11.12
CA ASP A 91 -38.90 -6.20 -11.28
C ASP A 91 -38.50 -7.56 -11.89
N GLN A 92 -39.48 -8.48 -11.96
CA GLN A 92 -39.34 -9.81 -12.55
C GLN A 92 -39.14 -9.81 -14.08
N GLY A 93 -39.48 -8.71 -14.77
CA GLY A 93 -39.31 -8.59 -16.22
C GLY A 93 -37.85 -8.42 -16.63
N THR A 94 -37.00 -7.98 -15.70
CA THR A 94 -35.56 -7.77 -15.91
C THR A 94 -34.75 -8.54 -14.86
N PRO A 95 -34.66 -9.88 -14.99
CA PRO A 95 -34.12 -10.75 -13.92
C PRO A 95 -32.65 -10.48 -13.60
N GLU A 96 -31.90 -9.84 -14.51
CA GLU A 96 -30.51 -9.49 -14.29
C GLU A 96 -30.17 -8.19 -15.03
N VAL A 97 -29.42 -7.31 -14.36
CA VAL A 97 -28.85 -6.10 -14.94
C VAL A 97 -27.35 -6.11 -14.68
N THR A 98 -26.57 -6.00 -15.76
CA THR A 98 -25.11 -5.90 -15.71
C THR A 98 -24.68 -4.61 -16.42
N ARG A 99 -23.76 -3.88 -15.77
CA ARG A 99 -23.18 -2.63 -16.24
C ARG A 99 -21.67 -2.69 -16.04
N PHE A 100 -20.94 -2.20 -17.03
CA PHE A 100 -19.50 -2.05 -16.99
C PHE A 100 -19.10 -0.78 -17.73
N GLY A 101 -18.04 -0.13 -17.28
CA GLY A 101 -17.57 1.11 -17.87
C GLY A 101 -16.27 1.61 -17.26
N THR A 102 -15.60 2.50 -17.98
CA THR A 102 -14.33 3.11 -17.56
C THR A 102 -14.58 4.44 -16.87
N THR A 103 -13.73 4.82 -15.90
CA THR A 103 -13.81 6.17 -15.31
C THR A 103 -13.31 7.23 -16.28
N SER A 104 -14.08 8.30 -16.48
CA SER A 104 -13.69 9.42 -17.33
C SER A 104 -12.71 10.35 -16.62
N VAL A 105 -11.42 10.26 -16.96
CA VAL A 105 -10.37 11.13 -16.39
C VAL A 105 -10.50 12.58 -16.85
N THR A 106 -11.19 12.84 -17.96
CA THR A 106 -11.44 14.22 -18.43
C THR A 106 -12.34 15.00 -17.46
N ALA A 107 -13.20 14.32 -16.70
CA ALA A 107 -14.03 14.96 -15.68
C ALA A 107 -13.19 15.62 -14.57
N LEU A 108 -12.03 15.05 -14.22
CA LEU A 108 -11.12 15.62 -13.20
C LEU A 108 -10.50 16.95 -13.63
N ASN A 109 -10.30 17.16 -14.94
CA ASN A 109 -9.77 18.43 -15.46
C ASN A 109 -10.81 19.55 -15.48
N THR A 110 -12.10 19.21 -15.50
CA THR A 110 -13.19 20.19 -15.56
C THR A 110 -13.62 20.73 -14.20
N VAL A 111 -13.27 20.03 -13.12
CA VAL A 111 -13.66 20.40 -11.75
C VAL A 111 -12.63 21.38 -11.18
N GLN A 112 -13.09 22.57 -10.80
CA GLN A 112 -12.26 23.57 -10.12
C GLN A 112 -12.37 23.40 -8.60
N ILE A 113 -11.22 23.50 -7.94
CA ILE A 113 -11.07 23.55 -6.49
C ILE A 113 -11.04 25.01 -6.06
N ASN A 114 -11.89 25.35 -5.09
CA ASN A 114 -11.86 26.62 -4.39
C ASN A 114 -12.05 26.38 -2.90
N ALA A 115 -11.00 25.84 -2.26
CA ALA A 115 -10.96 25.60 -0.82
C ALA A 115 -9.87 26.47 -0.20
N THR A 116 -9.95 26.74 1.11
CA THR A 116 -8.97 27.58 1.80
C THR A 116 -7.56 27.02 1.62
N GLY A 117 -6.67 27.79 0.97
CA GLY A 117 -5.30 27.38 0.68
C GLY A 117 -5.13 26.48 -0.56
N LEU A 118 -6.19 26.15 -1.29
CA LEU A 118 -6.18 25.33 -2.50
C LEU A 118 -6.99 26.00 -3.62
N THR A 119 -6.31 26.38 -4.70
CA THR A 119 -6.94 26.92 -5.90
C THR A 119 -6.42 26.21 -7.16
N GLY A 120 -7.31 25.98 -8.13
CA GLY A 120 -6.97 25.38 -9.43
C GLY A 120 -7.81 24.16 -9.78
N ALA A 121 -7.44 23.44 -10.84
CA ALA A 121 -8.18 22.24 -11.26
C ALA A 121 -7.93 21.06 -10.31
N LEU A 122 -8.92 20.16 -10.17
CA LEU A 122 -8.82 18.94 -9.36
C LEU A 122 -7.68 18.02 -9.81
N SER A 123 -7.38 18.01 -11.11
CA SER A 123 -6.24 17.30 -11.68
C SER A 123 -4.87 17.75 -11.15
N THR A 124 -4.80 18.93 -10.52
CA THR A 124 -3.59 19.38 -9.84
C THR A 124 -3.39 18.77 -8.46
N LEU A 125 -4.45 18.20 -7.87
CA LEU A 125 -4.39 17.42 -6.62
C LEU A 125 -4.34 15.93 -6.87
N LEU A 126 -5.11 15.43 -7.84
CA LEU A 126 -5.19 14.02 -8.19
C LEU A 126 -5.01 13.85 -9.70
N SER A 127 -3.88 13.27 -10.08
CA SER A 127 -3.64 12.83 -11.46
C SER A 127 -3.92 11.33 -11.55
N VAL A 128 -4.90 10.94 -12.37
CA VAL A 128 -5.21 9.53 -12.64
C VAL A 128 -4.48 9.13 -13.91
N ALA A 129 -3.66 8.09 -13.83
CA ALA A 129 -3.05 7.50 -15.01
C ALA A 129 -4.14 6.67 -15.69
N ALA A 130 -4.54 7.05 -16.92
CA ALA A 130 -5.41 6.26 -17.77
C ALA A 130 -4.54 5.49 -18.76
N PRO A 131 -4.21 4.20 -18.54
CA PRO A 131 -3.47 3.43 -19.51
C PRO A 131 -4.39 3.04 -20.66
N SER A 132 -3.86 3.12 -21.87
CA SER A 132 -4.49 2.51 -23.05
C SER A 132 -4.22 1.01 -23.08
N GLY A 133 -5.26 0.17 -23.07
CA GLY A 133 -5.19 -1.21 -23.57
C GLY A 133 -4.94 -2.36 -22.59
N VAL A 134 -5.04 -2.14 -21.28
CA VAL A 134 -5.13 -3.20 -20.24
C VAL A 134 -6.28 -2.78 -19.31
N GLY A 135 -7.06 -3.70 -18.71
CA GLY A 135 -8.29 -3.43 -17.93
C GLY A 135 -8.10 -2.55 -16.68
N ALA A 136 -7.79 -1.28 -16.92
CA ALA A 136 -6.91 -0.55 -16.02
C ALA A 136 -7.62 0.22 -14.91
N LEU A 137 -8.86 0.67 -15.11
CA LEU A 137 -9.62 1.47 -14.15
C LEU A 137 -11.12 1.32 -14.45
N ASP A 138 -11.56 0.08 -14.45
CA ASP A 138 -12.91 -0.32 -14.78
C ASP A 138 -13.82 -0.28 -13.56
N GLN A 139 -15.10 -0.19 -13.85
CA GLN A 139 -16.18 -0.18 -12.88
C GLN A 139 -17.20 -1.21 -13.35
N TYR A 140 -17.66 -2.02 -12.41
CA TYR A 140 -18.56 -3.13 -12.70
C TYR A 140 -19.68 -3.17 -11.67
N ALA A 141 -20.91 -3.37 -12.14
CA ALA A 141 -22.07 -3.61 -11.30
C ALA A 141 -22.95 -4.68 -11.94
N ARG A 142 -23.31 -5.70 -11.16
CA ARG A 142 -24.28 -6.72 -11.52
C ARG A 142 -25.29 -6.88 -10.40
N ALA A 143 -26.56 -6.86 -10.75
CA ALA A 143 -27.65 -7.19 -9.85
C ALA A 143 -28.54 -8.24 -10.50
N ASN A 144 -28.92 -9.25 -9.73
CA ASN A 144 -29.84 -10.30 -10.15
C ASN A 144 -31.00 -10.38 -9.15
N ILE A 145 -32.21 -10.62 -9.68
CA ILE A 145 -33.44 -10.72 -8.90
C ILE A 145 -33.41 -11.84 -7.85
N ASN A 146 -32.56 -12.85 -8.02
CA ASN A 146 -32.37 -13.90 -7.03
C ASN A 146 -31.61 -13.42 -5.78
N GLY A 147 -31.15 -12.16 -5.73
CA GLY A 147 -30.41 -11.59 -4.61
C GLY A 147 -28.89 -11.73 -4.75
N SER A 148 -28.39 -12.29 -5.85
CA SER A 148 -26.96 -12.28 -6.19
C SER A 148 -26.57 -10.93 -6.78
N VAL A 149 -25.65 -10.24 -6.10
CA VAL A 149 -25.19 -8.90 -6.47
C VAL A 149 -23.68 -8.81 -6.38
N ARG A 150 -23.08 -8.03 -7.29
CA ARG A 150 -21.64 -7.78 -7.32
C ARG A 150 -21.36 -6.33 -7.73
N GLY A 151 -20.60 -5.62 -6.92
CA GLY A 151 -20.06 -4.29 -7.23
C GLY A 151 -18.54 -4.31 -7.14
N ALA A 152 -17.85 -3.82 -8.17
CA ALA A 152 -16.40 -3.80 -8.19
C ALA A 152 -15.86 -2.56 -8.94
N ALA A 153 -14.67 -2.09 -8.56
CA ALA A 153 -13.99 -1.02 -9.28
C ALA A 153 -12.46 -1.14 -9.16
N GLY A 154 -11.74 -0.56 -10.12
CA GLY A 154 -10.29 -0.56 -10.18
C GLY A 154 -9.73 -1.44 -11.29
N ALA A 155 -8.71 -2.24 -11.01
CA ALA A 155 -8.21 -3.26 -11.94
C ALA A 155 -9.11 -4.50 -11.88
N VAL A 156 -10.22 -4.42 -12.62
CA VAL A 156 -11.25 -5.46 -12.69
C VAL A 156 -11.58 -5.79 -14.13
N ASP A 157 -11.87 -7.07 -14.40
CA ASP A 157 -12.34 -7.48 -15.72
C ASP A 157 -13.83 -7.13 -15.96
N ASN A 158 -14.31 -7.39 -17.17
CA ASN A 158 -15.72 -7.20 -17.56
C ASN A 158 -16.71 -8.12 -16.82
N GLN A 159 -16.24 -8.99 -15.94
CA GLN A 159 -17.04 -9.84 -15.06
C GLN A 159 -16.96 -9.38 -13.59
N GLY A 160 -16.25 -8.28 -13.31
CA GLY A 160 -15.99 -7.79 -11.96
C GLY A 160 -15.07 -8.72 -11.15
N GLN A 161 -14.22 -9.49 -11.82
CA GLN A 161 -13.14 -10.25 -11.19
C GLN A 161 -11.91 -9.36 -11.00
N LEU A 162 -11.09 -9.71 -10.02
CA LEU A 162 -9.82 -9.05 -9.76
C LEU A 162 -8.84 -9.41 -10.89
N GLU A 163 -8.36 -8.44 -11.65
CA GLU A 163 -7.39 -8.66 -12.74
C GLU A 163 -5.93 -8.66 -12.24
N LEU A 164 -5.74 -8.41 -10.93
CA LEU A 164 -4.41 -8.40 -10.31
C LEU A 164 -3.92 -9.82 -10.05
N ASN A 165 -3.32 -10.44 -11.05
CA ASN A 165 -2.71 -11.76 -10.93
C ASN A 165 -1.24 -11.66 -10.49
N SER A 166 -0.81 -12.47 -9.53
CA SER A 166 0.58 -12.46 -9.03
C SER A 166 1.64 -12.86 -10.08
N ALA A 167 1.23 -13.30 -11.27
CA ALA A 167 2.09 -13.70 -12.37
C ALA A 167 2.37 -12.58 -13.39
N SER A 168 1.61 -11.48 -13.40
CA SER A 168 1.79 -10.35 -14.31
C SER A 168 2.77 -9.36 -13.70
N ALA A 169 3.92 -9.19 -14.37
CA ALA A 169 5.06 -8.43 -13.86
C ALA A 169 4.85 -6.91 -13.81
N THR A 170 3.81 -6.37 -14.46
CA THR A 170 3.56 -4.93 -14.52
C THR A 170 2.08 -4.63 -14.52
N PHE A 171 1.60 -3.99 -13.46
CA PHE A 171 0.26 -3.40 -13.42
C PHE A 171 0.34 -1.92 -13.75
N PRO A 172 -0.68 -1.37 -14.43
CA PRO A 172 -0.74 0.06 -14.61
C PRO A 172 -0.87 0.80 -13.28
N ASP A 173 -0.31 2.00 -13.22
CA ASP A 173 -0.52 2.86 -12.08
C ASP A 173 -1.95 3.41 -12.06
N PHE A 174 -2.54 3.56 -10.88
CA PHE A 174 -3.82 4.23 -10.71
C PHE A 174 -3.65 5.74 -10.88
N GLY A 175 -2.70 6.32 -10.15
CA GLY A 175 -2.57 7.76 -10.10
C GLY A 175 -1.66 8.27 -9.00
N THR A 176 -1.60 9.59 -8.88
CA THR A 176 -0.76 10.31 -7.93
C THR A 176 -1.55 11.41 -7.24
N ILE A 177 -1.43 11.50 -5.92
CA ILE A 177 -2.02 12.55 -5.08
C ILE A 177 -0.92 13.52 -4.63
N ASP A 178 -1.12 14.82 -4.81
CA ASP A 178 -0.24 15.87 -4.31
C ASP A 178 -0.53 16.13 -2.82
N LEU A 179 0.20 15.44 -1.95
CA LEU A 179 0.09 15.59 -0.51
C LEU A 179 0.67 16.92 -0.03
N ARG A 180 1.65 17.52 -0.72
CA ARG A 180 2.21 18.82 -0.32
C ARG A 180 1.13 19.90 -0.34
N ARG A 181 0.32 19.94 -1.39
CA ARG A 181 -0.82 20.87 -1.50
C ARG A 181 -1.86 20.61 -0.42
N ILE A 182 -2.23 19.35 -0.20
CA ILE A 182 -3.18 18.98 0.87
C ILE A 182 -2.68 19.45 2.23
N LEU A 183 -1.43 19.15 2.57
CA LEU A 183 -0.80 19.59 3.83
C LEU A 183 -0.73 21.12 3.94
N THR A 184 -0.52 21.82 2.83
CA THR A 184 -0.60 23.29 2.80
C THR A 184 -2.01 23.77 3.13
N GLY A 185 -3.05 23.08 2.64
CA GLY A 185 -4.45 23.33 2.98
C GLY A 185 -4.81 23.03 4.45
N ILE A 186 -4.11 22.09 5.10
CA ILE A 186 -4.24 21.83 6.55
C ILE A 186 -3.67 22.99 7.38
N GLY A 187 -2.61 23.65 6.88
CA GLY A 187 -2.06 24.87 7.47
C GLY A 187 -1.01 24.61 8.55
N ALA A 188 -1.10 25.36 9.66
CA ALA A 188 -0.04 25.45 10.69
C ALA A 188 0.49 24.09 11.22
N PRO A 189 -0.35 23.06 11.45
CA PRO A 189 0.14 21.75 11.93
C PRO A 189 1.13 21.08 10.97
N ALA A 190 1.05 21.36 9.67
CA ALA A 190 1.91 20.77 8.65
C ALA A 190 3.07 21.68 8.21
N ALA A 191 3.13 22.93 8.69
CA ALA A 191 4.04 23.95 8.18
C ALA A 191 5.53 23.52 8.27
N GLY A 192 5.90 22.82 9.35
CA GLY A 192 7.25 22.29 9.53
C GLY A 192 7.66 21.33 8.41
N LEU A 193 6.79 20.40 8.04
CA LEU A 193 7.05 19.45 6.94
C LEU A 193 7.00 20.14 5.57
N VAL A 194 5.99 20.98 5.33
CA VAL A 194 5.80 21.69 4.06
C VAL A 194 7.00 22.58 3.73
N GLY A 195 7.66 23.17 4.73
CA GLY A 195 8.89 23.95 4.54
C GLY A 195 10.12 23.12 4.17
N GLN A 196 10.11 21.81 4.45
CA GLN A 196 11.25 20.90 4.21
C GLN A 196 11.12 20.11 2.90
N VAL A 197 9.97 20.21 2.23
CA VAL A 197 9.71 19.53 0.95
C VAL A 197 9.38 20.53 -0.16
N THR A 198 9.99 20.35 -1.32
CA THR A 198 9.61 21.05 -2.56
C THR A 198 8.53 20.30 -3.32
N ASP A 199 8.35 19.02 -3.03
CA ASP A 199 7.33 18.16 -3.63
C ASP A 199 7.04 16.99 -2.70
N LEU A 200 5.77 16.62 -2.56
CA LEU A 200 5.37 15.45 -1.78
C LEU A 200 4.16 14.81 -2.44
N ARG A 201 4.34 13.58 -2.92
CA ARG A 201 3.34 12.87 -3.71
C ARG A 201 3.12 11.46 -3.19
N LEU A 202 1.86 11.04 -3.14
CA LEU A 202 1.48 9.66 -2.93
C LEU A 202 1.17 9.03 -4.28
N GLN A 203 2.03 8.14 -4.75
CA GLN A 203 1.83 7.35 -5.95
C GLN A 203 1.12 6.05 -5.60
N ILE A 204 0.02 5.80 -6.28
CA ILE A 204 -0.86 4.65 -6.06
C ILE A 204 -0.77 3.78 -7.31
N GLY A 205 -0.39 2.52 -7.15
CA GLY A 205 -0.41 1.52 -8.22
C GLY A 205 -1.83 1.08 -8.54
N ALA A 206 -1.99 0.00 -9.30
CA ALA A 206 -3.31 -0.59 -9.47
C ALA A 206 -3.94 -0.99 -8.13
N VAL A 207 -5.23 -0.74 -8.04
CA VAL A 207 -6.07 -0.96 -6.87
C VAL A 207 -7.37 -1.61 -7.31
N THR A 208 -7.95 -2.44 -6.46
CA THR A 208 -9.25 -3.05 -6.70
C THR A 208 -10.02 -3.20 -5.41
N GLY A 209 -11.31 -2.89 -5.44
CA GLY A 209 -12.24 -3.20 -4.35
C GLY A 209 -13.50 -3.85 -4.91
N ARG A 210 -13.95 -4.91 -4.25
CA ARG A 210 -15.07 -5.73 -4.71
C ARG A 210 -15.94 -6.19 -3.55
N ALA A 211 -17.24 -6.00 -3.68
CA ALA A 211 -18.24 -6.60 -2.81
C ALA A 211 -19.11 -7.57 -3.62
N ILE A 212 -19.37 -8.74 -3.04
CA ILE A 212 -20.32 -9.75 -3.54
C ILE A 212 -21.23 -10.10 -2.38
N LEU A 213 -22.54 -10.07 -2.64
CA LEU A 213 -23.54 -10.53 -1.69
C LEU A 213 -24.45 -11.53 -2.40
N ASP A 214 -24.66 -12.68 -1.78
CA ASP A 214 -25.71 -13.62 -2.13
C ASP A 214 -26.73 -13.65 -0.99
N SER A 215 -27.95 -13.19 -1.27
CA SER A 215 -29.04 -13.12 -0.29
C SER A 215 -29.89 -14.39 -0.22
N THR A 216 -29.54 -15.44 -0.96
CA THR A 216 -30.29 -16.71 -0.93
C THR A 216 -29.92 -17.55 0.31
N CYS A 217 -30.93 -18.02 1.06
CA CYS A 217 -30.72 -18.96 2.16
C CYS A 217 -30.23 -20.32 1.64
N ILE A 218 -28.97 -20.64 1.92
CA ILE A 218 -28.52 -22.02 2.14
C ILE A 218 -28.26 -22.15 3.65
N ALA A 219 -28.90 -23.11 4.30
CA ALA A 219 -28.75 -23.29 5.75
C ALA A 219 -27.26 -23.45 6.12
N GLY A 220 -26.72 -22.51 6.92
CA GLY A 220 -25.36 -22.54 7.47
C GLY A 220 -24.29 -21.71 6.75
N ILE A 221 -24.61 -20.95 5.68
CA ILE A 221 -23.62 -20.11 4.97
C ILE A 221 -24.25 -18.78 4.54
N GLU A 222 -23.90 -17.70 5.22
CA GLU A 222 -24.10 -16.33 4.73
C GLU A 222 -22.90 -15.98 3.83
N ASN A 223 -23.13 -15.57 2.57
CA ASN A 223 -22.03 -15.34 1.62
C ASN A 223 -21.90 -13.86 1.23
N LEU A 224 -21.42 -13.06 2.17
CA LEU A 224 -20.90 -11.72 1.89
C LEU A 224 -19.38 -11.82 1.73
N GLN A 225 -18.88 -11.54 0.53
CA GLN A 225 -17.45 -11.46 0.25
C GLN A 225 -17.06 -10.02 -0.05
N ARG A 226 -16.02 -9.55 0.64
CA ARG A 226 -15.42 -8.23 0.41
C ARG A 226 -13.93 -8.40 0.21
N ASP A 227 -13.49 -8.14 -1.01
CA ASP A 227 -12.10 -8.26 -1.40
C ASP A 227 -11.52 -6.89 -1.72
N TYR A 228 -10.24 -6.74 -1.43
CA TYR A 228 -9.47 -5.58 -1.85
C TYR A 228 -8.07 -6.01 -2.24
N GLN A 229 -7.47 -5.27 -3.17
CA GLN A 229 -6.09 -5.46 -3.56
C GLN A 229 -5.45 -4.11 -3.90
N VAL A 230 -4.19 -3.96 -3.52
CA VAL A 230 -3.34 -2.81 -3.81
C VAL A 230 -1.95 -3.34 -4.19
N THR A 231 -1.45 -2.87 -5.32
CA THR A 231 -0.17 -3.32 -5.86
C THR A 231 1.01 -2.48 -5.37
N ARG A 232 0.80 -1.16 -5.19
CA ARG A 232 1.85 -0.21 -4.85
C ARG A 232 1.29 0.99 -4.11
N LEU A 233 2.03 1.45 -3.11
CA LEU A 233 1.79 2.72 -2.43
C LEU A 233 3.14 3.35 -2.09
N ASN A 234 3.57 4.29 -2.92
CA ASN A 234 4.87 4.95 -2.77
C ASN A 234 4.67 6.41 -2.37
N LEU A 235 5.40 6.84 -1.36
CA LEU A 235 5.51 8.23 -0.98
C LEU A 235 6.81 8.80 -1.54
N VAL A 236 6.70 9.78 -2.43
CA VAL A 236 7.83 10.42 -3.10
C VAL A 236 7.95 11.86 -2.59
N ALA A 237 9.09 12.19 -1.99
CA ALA A 237 9.38 13.51 -1.45
C ALA A 237 10.63 14.09 -2.12
N ALA A 238 10.53 15.29 -2.68
CA ALA A 238 11.69 16.09 -3.05
C ALA A 238 12.00 17.08 -1.92
N SER A 239 13.28 17.20 -1.53
CA SER A 239 13.69 18.03 -0.40
C SER A 239 14.97 18.81 -0.70
N PRO A 240 15.05 20.10 -0.31
CA PRO A 240 16.30 20.85 -0.36
C PRO A 240 17.43 20.21 0.47
N LEU A 241 17.11 19.48 1.55
CA LEU A 241 18.09 18.78 2.37
C LEU A 241 18.86 17.72 1.56
N LEU A 242 18.20 17.05 0.62
CA LEU A 242 18.85 16.12 -0.31
C LEU A 242 19.78 16.86 -1.27
N GLY A 243 19.38 18.05 -1.73
CA GLY A 243 20.24 18.94 -2.51
C GLY A 243 21.50 19.37 -1.76
N THR A 244 21.39 19.62 -0.46
CA THR A 244 22.55 19.89 0.41
C THR A 244 23.49 18.70 0.46
N VAL A 245 22.98 17.47 0.59
CA VAL A 245 23.81 16.26 0.54
C VAL A 245 24.56 16.14 -0.80
N VAL A 246 23.86 16.32 -1.91
CA VAL A 246 24.46 16.29 -3.26
C VAL A 246 25.54 17.35 -3.41
N THR A 247 25.30 18.55 -2.90
CA THR A 247 26.26 19.67 -2.95
C THR A 247 27.49 19.40 -2.09
N LEU A 248 27.32 18.91 -0.85
CA LEU A 248 28.43 18.59 0.05
C LEU A 248 29.34 17.50 -0.50
N VAL A 249 28.75 16.41 -0.99
CA VAL A 249 29.49 15.32 -1.62
C VAL A 249 30.16 15.81 -2.90
N GLY A 250 29.45 16.57 -3.74
CA GLY A 250 29.99 17.18 -4.95
C GLY A 250 31.22 18.05 -4.69
N ASN A 251 31.14 18.97 -3.72
CA ASN A 251 32.25 19.84 -3.35
C ASN A 251 33.46 19.03 -2.85
N THR A 252 33.22 17.94 -2.11
CA THR A 252 34.31 17.07 -1.65
C THR A 252 34.96 16.36 -2.83
N LEU A 253 34.17 15.84 -3.77
CA LEU A 253 34.68 15.22 -4.98
C LEU A 253 35.51 16.19 -5.83
N ASP A 254 35.07 17.44 -5.94
CA ASP A 254 35.78 18.50 -6.66
C ASP A 254 37.11 18.85 -5.95
N LEU A 255 37.12 18.91 -4.61
CA LEU A 255 38.35 19.08 -3.81
C LEU A 255 39.34 17.92 -4.01
N LEU A 256 38.84 16.67 -4.02
CA LEU A 256 39.67 15.48 -4.21
C LEU A 256 40.33 15.46 -5.59
N ALA A 257 39.60 15.85 -6.63
CA ALA A 257 40.13 15.96 -7.99
C ALA A 257 41.21 17.06 -8.10
N GLY A 258 41.18 18.08 -7.23
CA GLY A 258 42.14 19.17 -7.18
C GLY A 258 43.39 18.93 -6.32
N ILE A 259 43.52 17.78 -5.65
CA ILE A 259 44.70 17.49 -4.81
C ILE A 259 45.95 17.38 -5.69
N ALA A 260 46.92 18.27 -5.47
CA ALA A 260 48.23 18.18 -6.09
C ALA A 260 49.03 17.02 -5.49
N LEU A 261 49.39 16.04 -6.32
CA LEU A 261 50.19 14.88 -5.94
C LEU A 261 51.58 14.94 -6.57
N THR A 262 52.51 14.17 -6.03
CA THR A 262 53.84 13.95 -6.62
C THR A 262 53.71 13.46 -8.07
N THR A 263 54.68 13.81 -8.91
CA THR A 263 54.70 13.50 -10.34
C THR A 263 54.34 12.04 -10.63
N GLY A 264 53.35 11.84 -11.51
CA GLY A 264 52.89 10.51 -11.95
C GLY A 264 51.72 9.91 -11.18
N THR A 265 51.16 10.58 -10.17
CA THR A 265 49.91 10.12 -9.51
C THR A 265 48.69 10.92 -9.97
N THR A 266 47.66 10.25 -10.47
CA THR A 266 46.41 10.86 -10.94
C THR A 266 45.23 10.38 -10.11
N ILE A 267 44.42 11.31 -9.61
CA ILE A 267 43.11 11.02 -9.04
C ILE A 267 42.04 11.24 -10.13
N THR A 268 41.15 10.28 -10.31
CA THR A 268 39.99 10.41 -11.19
C THR A 268 38.74 10.14 -10.38
N VAL A 269 37.70 10.95 -10.61
CA VAL A 269 36.43 10.86 -9.89
C VAL A 269 35.30 10.79 -10.90
N ASP A 270 34.46 9.76 -10.79
CA ASP A 270 33.20 9.68 -11.56
C ASP A 270 32.02 10.12 -10.69
N ARG A 271 31.71 11.43 -10.76
CA ARG A 271 30.61 12.03 -10.00
C ARG A 271 29.24 11.49 -10.41
N THR A 272 29.05 11.19 -11.70
CA THR A 272 27.78 10.67 -12.22
C THR A 272 27.50 9.29 -11.64
N ALA A 273 28.51 8.42 -11.62
CA ALA A 273 28.39 7.08 -11.06
C ALA A 273 28.16 7.07 -9.53
N VAL A 274 28.72 8.04 -8.78
CA VAL A 274 28.47 8.18 -7.34
C VAL A 274 26.98 8.37 -7.04
N PHE A 275 26.29 9.21 -7.82
CA PHE A 275 24.88 9.55 -7.58
C PHE A 275 23.87 8.75 -8.43
N ALA A 276 24.33 7.83 -9.27
CA ALA A 276 23.46 7.11 -10.22
C ALA A 276 22.46 6.16 -9.53
N GLY A 277 21.18 6.17 -9.93
CA GLY A 277 20.18 5.22 -9.41
C GLY A 277 19.86 5.38 -7.92
N ASN A 278 19.25 4.33 -7.34
CA ASN A 278 18.70 4.37 -5.98
C ASN A 278 19.76 4.02 -4.92
N LEU A 279 19.75 4.75 -3.80
CA LEU A 279 20.59 4.53 -2.62
C LEU A 279 19.69 4.32 -1.39
N PRO A 280 19.87 3.27 -0.57
CA PRO A 280 21.00 2.34 -0.53
C PRO A 280 21.02 1.28 -1.65
N GLY A 281 19.93 1.14 -2.42
CA GLY A 281 19.80 0.19 -3.53
C GLY A 281 18.52 -0.63 -3.46
N ALA A 282 18.34 -1.53 -4.43
CA ALA A 282 17.20 -2.46 -4.48
C ALA A 282 17.17 -3.34 -3.21
N GLY A 283 15.99 -3.48 -2.60
CA GLY A 283 15.84 -4.25 -1.36
C GLY A 283 15.56 -3.40 -0.10
N GLN A 284 15.70 -2.07 -0.17
CA GLN A 284 15.37 -1.18 0.95
C GLN A 284 14.02 -0.50 0.73
N PRO A 285 13.13 -0.41 1.73
CA PRO A 285 11.82 0.24 1.58
C PRO A 285 11.90 1.76 1.44
N ILE A 286 12.98 2.37 1.94
CA ILE A 286 13.27 3.79 1.79
C ILE A 286 14.50 3.92 0.89
N GLN A 287 14.38 4.70 -0.18
CA GLN A 287 15.43 4.90 -1.17
C GLN A 287 15.55 6.38 -1.54
N ALA A 288 16.76 6.88 -1.68
CA ALA A 288 17.06 8.20 -2.20
C ALA A 288 17.58 8.11 -3.64
N GLN A 289 17.11 9.00 -4.50
CA GLN A 289 17.67 9.28 -5.82
C GLN A 289 18.37 10.63 -5.76
N LEU A 290 19.69 10.59 -5.64
CA LEU A 290 20.51 11.80 -5.49
C LEU A 290 20.96 12.38 -6.84
N GLY A 291 20.98 11.59 -7.91
CA GLY A 291 21.40 12.01 -9.25
C GLY A 291 20.33 12.71 -10.09
N VAL A 292 19.12 12.92 -9.56
CA VAL A 292 18.02 13.62 -10.23
C VAL A 292 17.87 15.03 -9.67
N THR A 293 17.29 15.95 -10.47
CA THR A 293 17.06 17.34 -10.05
C THR A 293 15.57 17.69 -10.14
N PRO A 294 14.88 17.97 -9.02
CA PRO A 294 15.39 17.91 -7.64
C PRO A 294 15.65 16.47 -7.16
N ALA A 295 16.56 16.29 -6.21
CA ALA A 295 16.82 15.00 -5.57
C ALA A 295 15.60 14.54 -4.76
N THR A 296 15.31 13.23 -4.77
CA THR A 296 14.09 12.67 -4.17
C THR A 296 14.38 11.54 -3.19
N ILE A 297 13.47 11.34 -2.23
CA ILE A 297 13.32 10.13 -1.44
C ILE A 297 12.01 9.45 -1.85
N THR A 298 12.05 8.16 -2.10
CA THR A 298 10.89 7.30 -2.28
C THR A 298 10.79 6.34 -1.10
N ILE A 299 9.61 6.27 -0.50
CA ILE A 299 9.26 5.32 0.56
C ILE A 299 8.17 4.41 0.01
N ASP A 300 8.48 3.14 -0.17
CA ASP A 300 7.49 2.11 -0.50
C ASP A 300 6.79 1.69 0.81
N LEU A 301 5.56 2.15 1.01
CA LEU A 301 4.82 1.92 2.26
C LEU A 301 4.46 0.44 2.43
N LEU A 302 4.25 -0.31 1.34
CA LEU A 302 3.96 -1.75 1.39
C LEU A 302 5.21 -2.51 1.83
N SER A 303 6.36 -2.16 1.26
CA SER A 303 7.63 -2.78 1.64
C SER A 303 8.10 -2.37 3.03
N LEU A 304 7.78 -1.14 3.46
CA LEU A 304 8.16 -0.59 4.76
C LEU A 304 7.57 -1.41 5.90
N LEU A 305 6.30 -1.82 5.78
CA LEU A 305 5.61 -2.61 6.80
C LEU A 305 6.07 -4.08 6.83
N GLY A 306 6.91 -4.50 5.88
CA GLY A 306 7.50 -5.82 5.81
C GLY A 306 6.53 -6.92 5.32
N PRO A 307 7.03 -8.15 5.16
CA PRO A 307 6.18 -9.32 5.04
C PRO A 307 5.47 -9.62 6.37
N ALA A 308 4.41 -10.42 6.32
CA ALA A 308 3.71 -10.85 7.54
C ALA A 308 4.70 -11.54 8.50
N PRO A 309 4.54 -11.41 9.83
CA PRO A 309 5.34 -12.16 10.78
C PRO A 309 5.38 -13.66 10.43
N GLY A 310 6.58 -14.19 10.17
CA GLY A 310 6.79 -15.60 9.80
C GLY A 310 6.78 -15.93 8.29
N GLN A 311 6.65 -14.94 7.39
CA GLN A 311 6.76 -15.17 5.94
C GLN A 311 8.15 -14.74 5.39
N PRO A 312 8.79 -15.54 4.52
CA PRO A 312 10.05 -15.17 3.89
C PRO A 312 9.85 -14.15 2.76
N GLY A 313 10.80 -13.21 2.65
CA GLY A 313 11.01 -12.37 1.48
C GLY A 313 10.08 -11.16 1.36
N ASN A 314 10.68 -9.98 1.23
CA ASN A 314 10.06 -8.81 0.62
C ASN A 314 10.83 -8.56 -0.68
N THR A 315 10.17 -8.39 -1.82
CA THR A 315 10.80 -7.87 -3.04
C THR A 315 10.32 -6.44 -3.21
N PRO A 316 11.13 -5.44 -2.79
CA PRO A 316 10.69 -4.05 -2.76
C PRO A 316 10.46 -3.51 -4.15
N PHE A 317 9.49 -2.58 -4.27
CA PHE A 317 9.12 -1.90 -5.51
C PHE A 317 8.54 -2.85 -6.58
N GLY A 318 7.21 -2.83 -6.70
CA GLY A 318 6.52 -3.45 -7.83
C GLY A 318 6.09 -4.90 -7.63
N THR A 319 6.25 -5.46 -6.42
CA THR A 319 5.72 -6.78 -6.11
C THR A 319 4.52 -6.68 -5.18
N TYR A 320 3.48 -7.46 -5.48
CA TYR A 320 2.29 -7.65 -4.67
C TYR A 320 2.66 -8.01 -3.21
N SER A 321 2.38 -7.12 -2.26
CA SER A 321 2.55 -7.44 -0.83
C SER A 321 1.37 -8.29 -0.35
N ALA A 322 1.59 -9.59 -0.20
CA ALA A 322 0.57 -10.51 0.30
C ALA A 322 0.09 -10.12 1.71
N TYR A 323 1.01 -9.62 2.55
CA TYR A 323 0.68 -9.13 3.89
C TYR A 323 -0.26 -7.94 3.84
N PHE A 324 0.08 -6.91 3.05
CA PHE A 324 -0.73 -5.71 2.91
C PHE A 324 -2.14 -6.01 2.40
N ASN A 325 -2.27 -6.97 1.48
CA ASN A 325 -3.55 -7.43 0.91
C ASN A 325 -4.26 -8.49 1.79
N SER A 326 -3.76 -8.73 3.00
CA SER A 326 -4.37 -9.60 4.02
C SER A 326 -4.68 -8.86 5.33
N LEU A 327 -4.53 -7.54 5.34
CA LEU A 327 -4.81 -6.71 6.50
C LEU A 327 -6.31 -6.77 6.86
N PRO A 328 -6.63 -6.77 8.18
CA PRO A 328 -8.01 -6.71 8.64
C PRO A 328 -8.78 -5.50 8.06
N PRO A 329 -10.11 -5.55 8.01
CA PRO A 329 -10.91 -4.41 7.60
C PRO A 329 -10.58 -3.16 8.41
N ASN A 330 -10.58 -2.00 7.73
CA ASN A 330 -10.34 -0.68 8.32
C ASN A 330 -8.97 -0.53 9.01
N SER A 331 -7.94 -1.23 8.54
CA SER A 331 -6.59 -1.07 9.08
C SER A 331 -6.04 0.31 8.71
N THR A 332 -5.70 1.11 9.72
CA THR A 332 -5.16 2.46 9.57
C THR A 332 -3.64 2.43 9.63
N LEU A 333 -2.97 2.73 8.51
CA LEU A 333 -1.51 2.72 8.42
C LEU A 333 -0.89 3.70 9.43
N PHE A 334 0.19 3.29 10.10
CA PHE A 334 0.96 4.06 11.11
C PHE A 334 0.22 4.44 12.39
N VAL A 335 -1.06 4.09 12.53
CA VAL A 335 -1.86 4.34 13.73
C VAL A 335 -2.13 3.03 14.46
N ASP A 336 -2.58 2.00 13.74
CA ASP A 336 -2.86 0.70 14.35
C ASP A 336 -1.55 -0.02 14.69
N ASN A 337 -1.50 -0.67 15.86
CA ASN A 337 -0.29 -1.33 16.38
C ASN A 337 0.34 -2.33 15.39
N ASN A 338 -0.49 -3.03 14.61
CA ASN A 338 -0.03 -4.05 13.67
C ASN A 338 0.54 -3.46 12.37
N VAL A 339 0.33 -2.17 12.11
CA VAL A 339 0.84 -1.44 10.94
C VAL A 339 1.52 -0.14 11.34
N ALA A 340 2.06 -0.10 12.56
CA ALA A 340 2.88 1.00 13.05
C ALA A 340 4.20 1.09 12.28
N LEU A 341 4.81 2.28 12.26
CA LEU A 341 6.15 2.45 11.68
C LEU A 341 7.13 1.50 12.36
N PRO A 342 7.82 0.60 11.62
CA PRO A 342 8.74 -0.32 12.25
C PRO A 342 9.86 0.40 12.99
N ALA A 343 10.15 -0.06 14.21
CA ALA A 343 11.18 0.52 15.03
C ALA A 343 12.52 0.52 14.30
N GLY A 344 13.17 1.68 14.24
CA GLY A 344 14.47 1.83 13.60
C GLY A 344 14.44 1.85 12.07
N ALA A 345 13.29 1.82 11.38
CA ALA A 345 13.25 1.88 9.91
C ALA A 345 13.97 3.13 9.36
N VAL A 346 13.74 4.29 9.99
CA VAL A 346 14.38 5.56 9.61
C VAL A 346 15.88 5.55 9.89
N ALA A 347 16.29 5.06 11.08
CA ALA A 347 17.71 4.98 11.45
C ALA A 347 18.47 3.92 10.62
N GLY A 348 17.80 2.84 10.27
CA GLY A 348 18.30 1.80 9.36
C GLY A 348 18.54 2.35 7.97
N PHE A 349 17.61 3.16 7.45
CA PHE A 349 17.77 3.86 6.18
C PHE A 349 18.98 4.81 6.18
N THR A 350 19.12 5.69 7.18
CA THR A 350 20.25 6.63 7.22
C THR A 350 21.59 5.92 7.31
N THR A 351 21.66 4.86 8.13
CA THR A 351 22.86 3.99 8.23
C THR A 351 23.19 3.32 6.89
N ALA A 352 22.20 2.74 6.23
CA ALA A 352 22.37 2.08 4.94
C ALA A 352 22.74 3.09 3.83
N LEU A 353 22.19 4.31 3.87
CA LEU A 353 22.51 5.37 2.93
C LEU A 353 23.98 5.82 3.05
N VAL A 354 24.48 5.99 4.27
CA VAL A 354 25.91 6.28 4.52
C VAL A 354 26.78 5.17 3.95
N ALA A 355 26.47 3.91 4.28
CA ALA A 355 27.25 2.76 3.83
C ALA A 355 27.27 2.63 2.30
N ALA A 356 26.12 2.80 1.65
CA ALA A 356 26.01 2.72 0.19
C ALA A 356 26.74 3.88 -0.51
N LEU A 357 26.61 5.10 0.02
CA LEU A 357 27.31 6.26 -0.53
C LEU A 357 28.83 6.13 -0.34
N LEU A 358 29.29 5.65 0.81
CA LEU A 358 30.70 5.36 1.06
C LEU A 358 31.25 4.30 0.09
N SER A 359 30.53 3.20 -0.09
CA SER A 359 30.89 2.16 -1.06
C SER A 359 31.05 2.77 -2.45
N ARG A 360 30.08 3.57 -2.91
CA ARG A 360 30.16 4.20 -4.23
C ARG A 360 31.29 5.20 -4.35
N LEU A 361 31.56 6.00 -3.32
CA LEU A 361 32.71 6.89 -3.30
C LEU A 361 34.01 6.10 -3.46
N GLN A 362 34.18 5.01 -2.70
CA GLN A 362 35.37 4.17 -2.77
C GLN A 362 35.54 3.43 -4.11
N ASP A 363 34.44 3.10 -4.78
CA ASP A 363 34.47 2.39 -6.06
C ASP A 363 34.69 3.35 -7.26
N ASN A 364 34.25 4.61 -7.15
CA ASN A 364 34.28 5.59 -8.24
C ASN A 364 35.37 6.67 -8.10
N ILE A 365 36.07 6.73 -6.98
CA ILE A 365 37.32 7.47 -6.84
C ILE A 365 38.46 6.51 -7.17
N ARG A 366 39.29 6.86 -8.15
CA ARG A 366 40.41 6.04 -8.61
C ARG A 366 41.74 6.77 -8.46
N ILE A 367 42.77 6.04 -8.03
CA ILE A 367 44.15 6.51 -7.93
C ILE A 367 44.97 5.67 -8.91
N ASN A 368 45.54 6.31 -9.93
CA ASN A 368 46.25 5.64 -11.03
C ASN A 368 45.40 4.51 -11.66
N GLY A 369 44.11 4.75 -11.85
CA GLY A 369 43.15 3.78 -12.39
C GLY A 369 42.65 2.71 -11.41
N THR A 370 43.23 2.61 -10.21
CA THR A 370 42.83 1.64 -9.17
C THR A 370 41.75 2.25 -8.26
N PRO A 371 40.61 1.56 -8.00
CA PRO A 371 39.60 2.04 -7.07
C PRO A 371 40.14 2.30 -5.67
N LEU A 372 39.66 3.36 -5.02
CA LEU A 372 40.13 3.79 -3.70
C LEU A 372 39.99 2.68 -2.64
N ARG A 373 38.95 1.83 -2.75
CA ARG A 373 38.75 0.67 -1.86
C ARG A 373 40.01 -0.21 -1.76
N THR A 374 40.73 -0.35 -2.87
CA THR A 374 41.92 -1.21 -2.99
C THR A 374 43.22 -0.44 -3.11
N ALA A 375 43.15 0.88 -3.27
CA ALA A 375 44.33 1.73 -3.43
C ALA A 375 45.10 1.84 -2.10
N THR A 376 46.42 1.80 -2.17
CA THR A 376 47.32 1.94 -1.02
C THR A 376 48.31 3.10 -1.22
N GLY A 377 49.04 3.45 -0.16
CA GLY A 377 50.06 4.51 -0.20
C GLY A 377 49.53 5.89 0.20
N THR A 378 50.41 6.90 0.14
CA THR A 378 50.16 8.24 0.69
C THR A 378 48.95 8.92 0.05
N ALA A 379 48.80 8.84 -1.27
CA ALA A 379 47.65 9.43 -1.97
C ALA A 379 46.33 8.80 -1.50
N ALA A 380 46.27 7.47 -1.37
CA ALA A 380 45.10 6.77 -0.86
C ALA A 380 44.81 7.14 0.60
N GLY A 381 45.85 7.30 1.42
CA GLY A 381 45.71 7.78 2.80
C GLY A 381 45.10 9.18 2.90
N LEU A 382 45.55 10.12 2.06
CA LEU A 382 45.03 11.49 2.01
C LEU A 382 43.57 11.53 1.54
N VAL A 383 43.23 10.79 0.49
CA VAL A 383 41.86 10.71 -0.02
C VAL A 383 40.94 10.07 1.02
N ASN A 384 41.36 8.98 1.67
CA ASN A 384 40.58 8.35 2.75
C ASN A 384 40.42 9.28 3.96
N ALA A 385 41.44 10.07 4.31
CA ALA A 385 41.32 11.07 5.37
C ALA A 385 40.27 12.14 5.02
N ALA A 386 40.30 12.67 3.80
CA ALA A 386 39.31 13.64 3.33
C ALA A 386 37.88 13.05 3.29
N LEU A 387 37.71 11.80 2.83
CA LEU A 387 36.42 11.11 2.87
C LEU A 387 35.95 10.88 4.31
N ASN A 388 36.84 10.49 5.22
CA ASN A 388 36.50 10.33 6.64
C ASN A 388 36.05 11.65 7.25
N THR A 389 36.69 12.78 6.92
CA THR A 389 36.25 14.11 7.34
C THR A 389 34.87 14.44 6.77
N LEU A 390 34.63 14.21 5.47
CA LEU A 390 33.31 14.37 4.85
C LEU A 390 32.25 13.56 5.61
N LEU A 391 32.48 12.26 5.79
CA LEU A 391 31.53 11.35 6.42
C LEU A 391 31.20 11.79 7.86
N THR A 392 32.22 11.96 8.69
CA THR A 392 32.05 12.16 10.13
C THR A 392 31.63 13.58 10.51
N VAL A 393 32.18 14.60 9.84
CA VAL A 393 31.98 16.00 10.22
C VAL A 393 30.77 16.62 9.52
N THR A 394 30.46 16.20 8.29
CA THR A 394 29.46 16.91 7.47
C THR A 394 28.29 16.04 7.04
N LEU A 395 28.55 14.86 6.48
CA LEU A 395 27.50 14.04 5.89
C LEU A 395 26.62 13.38 6.95
N VAL A 396 27.19 12.74 7.97
CA VAL A 396 26.41 12.11 9.05
C VAL A 396 25.50 13.11 9.77
N PRO A 397 25.96 14.32 10.18
CA PRO A 397 25.06 15.34 10.73
C PRO A 397 23.96 15.79 9.76
N THR A 398 24.29 15.97 8.47
CA THR A 398 23.30 16.37 7.45
C THR A 398 22.25 15.28 7.22
N LEU A 399 22.65 14.02 7.21
CA LEU A 399 21.71 12.88 7.14
C LEU A 399 20.87 12.75 8.43
N GLY A 400 21.43 13.15 9.58
CA GLY A 400 20.68 13.33 10.81
C GLY A 400 19.52 14.33 10.66
N LEU A 401 19.72 15.42 9.90
CA LEU A 401 18.65 16.36 9.56
C LEU A 401 17.60 15.75 8.62
N ILE A 402 17.98 14.90 7.66
CA ILE A 402 16.99 14.17 6.85
C ILE A 402 16.09 13.32 7.75
N GLN A 403 16.67 12.65 8.75
CA GLN A 403 15.90 11.90 9.71
C GLN A 403 14.97 12.80 10.55
N THR A 404 15.49 13.84 11.18
CA THR A 404 14.74 14.63 12.18
C THR A 404 13.84 15.71 11.58
N ALA A 405 14.20 16.29 10.44
CA ALA A 405 13.48 17.40 9.81
C ALA A 405 12.62 16.97 8.62
N LEU A 406 12.89 15.80 8.00
CA LEU A 406 12.10 15.29 6.88
C LEU A 406 11.32 14.02 7.24
N LEU A 407 12.00 12.92 7.54
CA LEU A 407 11.35 11.61 7.70
C LEU A 407 10.48 11.53 8.95
N THR A 408 10.96 12.00 10.11
CA THR A 408 10.16 11.99 11.34
C THR A 408 8.90 12.85 11.22
N PRO A 409 8.96 14.12 10.76
CA PRO A 409 7.76 14.92 10.53
C PRO A 409 6.83 14.33 9.47
N LEU A 410 7.39 13.68 8.44
CA LEU A 410 6.61 13.00 7.40
C LEU A 410 5.76 11.87 7.97
N PHE A 411 6.36 10.95 8.72
CA PHE A 411 5.61 9.86 9.36
C PHE A 411 4.66 10.36 10.45
N SER A 412 5.03 11.42 11.17
CA SER A 412 4.12 12.09 12.11
C SER A 412 2.89 12.66 11.40
N ALA A 413 3.06 13.29 10.24
CA ALA A 413 1.95 13.79 9.45
C ALA A 413 1.03 12.66 8.96
N LEU A 414 1.59 11.51 8.57
CA LEU A 414 0.82 10.31 8.15
C LEU A 414 0.12 9.57 9.30
N SER A 415 0.38 9.91 10.56
CA SER A 415 -0.33 9.32 11.70
C SER A 415 -1.24 10.32 12.41
N THR A 416 -1.01 11.62 12.26
CA THR A 416 -1.72 12.67 13.01
C THR A 416 -2.51 13.64 12.14
N LEU A 417 -2.16 13.80 10.86
CA LEU A 417 -2.77 14.77 9.95
C LEU A 417 -3.46 14.12 8.76
N ILE A 418 -2.93 13.01 8.26
CA ILE A 418 -3.48 12.28 7.13
C ILE A 418 -3.52 10.80 7.50
N ASN A 419 -4.72 10.22 7.55
CA ASN A 419 -4.85 8.77 7.72
C ASN A 419 -5.04 8.10 6.37
N ILE A 420 -4.39 6.96 6.19
CA ILE A 420 -4.59 6.05 5.07
C ILE A 420 -5.12 4.76 5.67
N ASP A 421 -6.39 4.49 5.43
CA ASP A 421 -7.03 3.24 5.78
C ASP A 421 -7.02 2.33 4.56
N VAL A 422 -6.74 1.06 4.79
CA VAL A 422 -6.82 0.01 3.77
C VAL A 422 -7.96 -0.92 4.11
N ASN A 423 -8.54 -1.53 3.08
CA ASN A 423 -9.69 -2.42 3.26
C ASN A 423 -10.82 -1.73 4.03
N ALA A 424 -11.16 -0.48 3.65
CA ALA A 424 -12.19 0.26 4.34
C ALA A 424 -13.54 -0.42 4.08
N GLN A 425 -14.24 -0.82 5.15
CA GLN A 425 -15.49 -1.58 5.11
C GLN A 425 -16.50 -0.99 6.10
N ASN A 426 -17.75 -0.83 5.67
CA ASN A 426 -18.83 -0.49 6.59
C ASN A 426 -19.24 -1.72 7.42
N ARG A 427 -19.78 -1.51 8.62
CA ARG A 427 -20.30 -2.60 9.48
C ARG A 427 -19.26 -3.69 9.81
N SER A 428 -17.99 -3.32 9.83
CA SER A 428 -16.95 -4.14 10.46
C SER A 428 -17.06 -4.00 11.98
N THR A 429 -16.94 -5.10 12.72
CA THR A 429 -17.07 -5.11 14.18
C THR A 429 -15.76 -4.78 14.89
N ASN A 430 -14.60 -4.91 14.23
CA ASN A 430 -13.31 -4.58 14.81
C ASN A 430 -12.18 -4.50 13.76
N PRO A 431 -11.62 -3.31 13.46
CA PRO A 431 -12.06 -1.97 13.87
C PRO A 431 -13.33 -1.47 13.13
N PRO A 432 -14.06 -0.48 13.69
CA PRO A 432 -15.21 0.15 13.05
C PRO A 432 -14.89 0.76 11.69
N GLY A 433 -15.90 0.84 10.82
CA GLY A 433 -15.77 1.44 9.49
C GLY A 433 -15.62 2.97 9.49
N PRO A 434 -15.43 3.55 8.30
CA PRO A 434 -15.52 4.99 8.10
C PRO A 434 -16.86 5.54 8.60
N VAL A 435 -16.83 6.56 9.46
CA VAL A 435 -18.04 7.16 10.07
C VAL A 435 -19.04 7.66 9.03
N VAL A 436 -18.55 8.16 7.89
CA VAL A 436 -19.40 8.59 6.76
C VAL A 436 -20.32 7.46 6.26
N TRP A 437 -19.95 6.21 6.48
CA TRP A 437 -20.73 5.04 6.10
C TRP A 437 -21.71 4.54 7.15
N ASP A 438 -21.71 5.12 8.36
CA ASP A 438 -22.70 4.78 9.41
C ASP A 438 -24.11 5.20 9.01
N SER A 439 -24.23 6.18 8.11
CA SER A 439 -25.50 6.66 7.55
C SER A 439 -26.06 5.78 6.42
N LEU A 440 -25.33 4.74 5.99
CA LEU A 440 -25.77 3.91 4.87
C LEU A 440 -26.97 3.02 5.25
N PRO A 441 -27.92 2.79 4.33
CA PRO A 441 -29.08 1.93 4.55
C PRO A 441 -28.72 0.55 5.12
N VAL A 442 -29.65 -0.02 5.89
CA VAL A 442 -29.56 -1.40 6.36
C VAL A 442 -29.49 -2.37 5.18
N GLY A 443 -28.65 -3.39 5.26
CA GLY A 443 -28.44 -4.35 4.17
C GLY A 443 -27.57 -3.84 3.01
N ARG A 444 -27.05 -2.62 3.08
CA ARG A 444 -26.02 -2.13 2.14
C ARG A 444 -24.62 -2.39 2.69
N TYR A 445 -23.78 -3.01 1.88
CA TYR A 445 -22.39 -3.31 2.19
C TYR A 445 -21.46 -2.62 1.20
N ASP A 446 -20.42 -2.01 1.75
CA ASP A 446 -19.44 -1.25 1.01
C ASP A 446 -18.04 -1.73 1.42
N VAL A 447 -17.14 -1.74 0.42
CA VAL A 447 -15.70 -1.90 0.59
C VAL A 447 -14.98 -0.95 -0.34
N ALA A 448 -13.91 -0.32 0.13
CA ALA A 448 -12.97 0.43 -0.68
C ALA A 448 -11.55 -0.10 -0.43
N ALA A 449 -10.73 -0.15 -1.48
CA ALA A 449 -9.37 -0.63 -1.35
C ALA A 449 -8.52 0.30 -0.48
N ILE A 450 -8.65 1.61 -0.72
CA ILE A 450 -7.95 2.66 0.00
C ILE A 450 -8.96 3.75 0.37
N TYR A 451 -8.86 4.23 1.60
CA TYR A 451 -9.54 5.41 2.09
C TYR A 451 -8.52 6.38 2.69
N ILE A 452 -8.45 7.61 2.19
CA ILE A 452 -7.50 8.64 2.64
C ILE A 452 -8.27 9.82 3.20
N ARG A 453 -7.95 10.25 4.42
CA ARG A 453 -8.59 11.41 5.05
C ARG A 453 -7.60 12.39 5.67
N ALA A 454 -7.92 13.68 5.62
CA ALA A 454 -7.26 14.68 6.44
C ALA A 454 -7.96 14.80 7.79
N LEU A 455 -7.18 14.80 8.88
CA LEU A 455 -7.67 14.95 10.23
C LEU A 455 -7.78 16.43 10.62
N GLY A 456 -8.84 16.78 11.36
CA GLY A 456 -9.05 18.13 11.87
C GLY A 456 -9.50 19.16 10.83
N VAL A 457 -9.70 18.77 9.56
CA VAL A 457 -10.20 19.66 8.51
C VAL A 457 -11.34 19.00 7.75
N VAL A 458 -12.53 19.62 7.84
CA VAL A 458 -13.74 19.09 7.20
C VAL A 458 -13.68 19.29 5.69
N ASN A 459 -14.04 18.24 4.93
CA ASN A 459 -14.15 18.23 3.46
C ASN A 459 -12.87 18.54 2.67
N LEU A 460 -11.71 18.66 3.31
CA LEU A 460 -10.45 18.90 2.61
C LEU A 460 -9.99 17.64 1.86
N LEU A 461 -9.99 16.50 2.55
CA LEU A 461 -9.63 15.20 2.00
C LEU A 461 -10.43 14.13 2.76
N ASP A 462 -11.27 13.42 2.04
CA ASP A 462 -12.07 12.27 2.48
C ASP A 462 -12.31 11.41 1.22
N LEU A 463 -11.26 10.71 0.78
CA LEU A 463 -11.19 10.12 -0.55
C LEU A 463 -11.23 8.60 -0.48
N PHE A 464 -12.26 7.99 -1.09
CA PHE A 464 -12.35 6.55 -1.28
C PHE A 464 -11.93 6.17 -2.70
N ILE A 465 -11.07 5.17 -2.81
CA ILE A 465 -10.52 4.67 -4.06
C ILE A 465 -10.92 3.20 -4.23
N ALA A 466 -11.42 2.87 -5.42
CA ALA A 466 -11.87 1.54 -5.82
C ALA A 466 -12.92 0.97 -4.86
N ARG A 467 -14.12 1.57 -4.87
CA ARG A 467 -15.26 1.22 -4.02
C ARG A 467 -16.21 0.25 -4.73
N GLY A 468 -16.48 -0.88 -4.09
CA GLY A 468 -17.57 -1.80 -4.44
C GLY A 468 -18.71 -1.69 -3.44
N SER A 469 -19.95 -1.64 -3.94
CA SER A 469 -21.16 -1.61 -3.12
C SER A 469 -22.16 -2.67 -3.56
N VAL A 470 -22.82 -3.31 -2.61
CA VAL A 470 -23.89 -4.28 -2.82
C VAL A 470 -25.04 -4.06 -1.84
N GLY A 471 -26.25 -4.39 -2.27
CA GLY A 471 -27.48 -4.11 -1.51
C GLY A 471 -27.83 -2.62 -1.46
N GLU A 472 -28.88 -2.21 -0.76
CA GLU A 472 -29.87 -3.03 -0.05
C GLU A 472 -30.71 -3.88 -1.02
N ASN A 473 -30.79 -5.19 -0.75
CA ASN A 473 -31.66 -6.09 -1.50
C ASN A 473 -33.02 -6.14 -0.80
N ILE A 474 -34.04 -5.57 -1.43
CA ILE A 474 -35.39 -5.47 -0.86
C ILE A 474 -36.23 -6.63 -1.40
N PRO A 475 -36.80 -7.51 -0.55
CA PRO A 475 -37.67 -8.58 -1.02
C PRO A 475 -38.86 -8.04 -1.82
N GLN A 476 -39.19 -8.73 -2.90
CA GLN A 476 -40.40 -8.48 -3.67
C GLN A 476 -41.55 -9.36 -3.15
N PRO A 477 -42.78 -8.83 -3.14
CA PRO A 477 -43.97 -9.55 -2.69
C PRO A 477 -44.36 -10.69 -3.63
#